data_AF-A0A356X2W2-F1
#
_entry.id   AF-A0A356X2W2-F1
#
_cell.length_a   1.000
_cell.length_b   1.000
_cell.length_c   1.000
_cell.angle_alpha   90.00
_cell.angle_beta   90.00
_cell.angle_gamma   90.00
#
_symmetry.space_group_name_H-M   'P 1'
#
loop_
_entity.id
_entity.type
_entity.pdbx_description
1 polymer ?
#
loop_
_entity_poly.entity_id
_entity_poly.type
_entity_poly.pdbx_seq_one_letter_code
_entity_poly.pdbx_strand_id
1 'polypeptide(L)'
;MLYKENKISGVSKYLLLGGVGILLLAGCSAENSDEASSSGDLPVTVVKPVKKDFAEIKQNGVLRMITSYSSGSYFLYKGVQVGFEYELLKEFTKQNDLALEVVITGPEESPYDLLNSGRGD
;
A
#
# COMPACT_ATOMS: atom_id res chain seq x y z
N MET A 1 -27.80 62.99 30.22
CA MET A 1 -28.86 61.97 30.24
C MET A 1 -28.33 60.75 29.51
N LEU A 2 -28.41 59.58 30.13
CA LEU A 2 -27.52 58.42 29.95
C LEU A 2 -27.68 57.69 28.59
N TYR A 3 -26.56 57.39 27.94
CA TYR A 3 -26.48 56.47 26.81
C TYR A 3 -26.63 55.03 27.34
N LYS A 4 -27.68 54.32 26.90
CA LYS A 4 -27.94 52.92 27.27
C LYS A 4 -27.52 52.03 26.08
N GLU A 5 -26.47 51.25 26.28
CA GLU A 5 -26.01 50.24 25.33
C GLU A 5 -27.07 49.15 25.13
N ASN A 6 -27.47 48.93 23.88
CA ASN A 6 -28.22 47.73 23.50
C ASN A 6 -27.24 46.62 23.09
N LYS A 7 -26.96 45.74 24.05
CA LYS A 7 -26.22 44.49 23.89
C LYS A 7 -27.06 43.49 23.09
N ILE A 8 -26.91 43.48 21.77
CA ILE A 8 -27.51 42.46 20.91
C ILE A 8 -26.71 41.17 21.09
N SER A 9 -27.30 40.21 21.80
CA SER A 9 -26.71 38.94 22.18
C SER A 9 -26.42 38.04 20.99
N GLY A 10 -25.13 37.89 20.68
CA GLY A 10 -24.37 36.69 20.31
C GLY A 10 -24.95 35.68 19.32
N VAL A 11 -26.15 35.14 19.55
CA VAL A 11 -26.62 33.89 18.92
C VAL A 11 -27.19 34.10 17.51
N SER A 12 -27.78 35.27 17.24
CA SER A 12 -28.45 35.54 15.95
C SER A 12 -27.49 35.71 14.76
N LYS A 13 -26.22 36.08 14.98
CA LYS A 13 -25.22 36.22 13.91
C LYS A 13 -24.70 34.87 13.44
N TYR A 14 -24.58 33.90 14.35
CA TYR A 14 -24.09 32.56 14.02
C TYR A 14 -25.17 31.67 13.39
N LEU A 15 -26.46 31.99 13.59
CA LEU A 15 -27.55 31.26 12.95
C LEU A 15 -27.58 31.45 11.42
N LEU A 16 -27.11 32.60 10.90
CA LEU A 16 -27.01 32.84 9.45
C LEU A 16 -25.67 32.38 8.83
N LEU A 17 -24.63 32.16 9.63
CA LEU A 17 -23.38 31.54 9.18
C LEU A 17 -23.41 29.99 9.21
N GLY A 18 -24.35 29.39 9.95
CA GLY A 18 -24.48 27.93 10.05
C GLY A 18 -25.16 27.25 8.86
N GLY A 19 -25.88 28.00 8.02
CA GLY A 19 -26.67 27.42 6.91
C GLY A 19 -25.87 26.94 5.70
N VAL A 20 -24.64 27.45 5.50
CA VAL A 20 -23.80 27.11 4.34
C VAL A 20 -22.89 25.91 4.61
N GLY A 21 -22.67 25.54 5.88
CA GLY A 21 -21.80 24.42 6.27
C GLY A 21 -22.46 23.03 6.20
N ILE A 22 -23.79 22.95 6.09
CA ILE A 22 -24.54 21.67 6.09
C ILE A 22 -24.74 21.10 4.67
N LEU A 23 -24.46 21.86 3.61
CA LEU A 23 -24.63 21.40 2.22
C LEU A 23 -23.41 20.66 1.63
N LEU A 24 -22.31 20.50 2.37
CA LEU A 24 -21.06 19.90 1.86
C LEU A 24 -20.83 18.43 2.26
N LEU A 25 -21.77 17.76 2.92
CA LEU A 25 -21.61 16.36 3.37
C LEU A 25 -22.36 15.31 2.54
N ALA A 26 -23.00 15.67 1.42
CA ALA A 26 -23.73 14.73 0.57
C ALA A 26 -23.04 14.46 -0.78
N GLY A 27 -21.70 14.30 -0.75
CA GLY A 27 -20.88 14.15 -1.95
C GLY A 27 -19.93 12.95 -1.90
N CYS A 28 -20.41 11.75 -1.56
CA CYS A 28 -19.70 10.50 -1.83
C CYS A 28 -20.73 9.38 -2.10
N SER A 29 -20.92 9.01 -3.36
CA SER A 29 -21.31 7.64 -3.72
C SER A 29 -20.00 6.91 -4.00
N ALA A 30 -19.49 6.20 -2.99
CA ALA A 30 -18.40 5.25 -3.19
C ALA A 30 -19.03 3.98 -3.79
N GLU A 31 -19.01 3.87 -5.13
CA GLU A 31 -19.12 2.58 -5.80
C GLU A 31 -17.87 1.78 -5.45
N ASN A 32 -17.96 0.97 -4.40
CA ASN A 32 -17.07 -0.18 -4.27
C ASN A 32 -17.52 -1.19 -5.32
N SER A 33 -16.90 -1.13 -6.50
CA SER A 33 -16.89 -2.24 -7.43
C SER A 33 -16.04 -3.35 -6.83
N ASP A 34 -16.64 -4.13 -5.92
CA ASP A 34 -16.20 -5.48 -5.64
C ASP A 34 -16.44 -6.27 -6.93
N GLU A 35 -15.43 -6.29 -7.81
CA GLU A 35 -15.35 -7.13 -8.99
C GLU A 35 -15.47 -8.59 -8.55
N ALA A 36 -16.70 -9.08 -8.58
CA ALA A 36 -17.03 -10.49 -8.50
C ALA A 36 -16.37 -11.19 -9.70
N SER A 37 -15.21 -11.80 -9.45
CA SER A 37 -14.60 -12.73 -10.40
C SER A 37 -15.53 -13.93 -10.57
N SER A 38 -16.15 -13.97 -11.74
CA SER A 38 -16.98 -15.06 -12.25
C SER A 38 -16.28 -16.41 -12.10
N SER A 39 -16.80 -17.22 -11.19
CA SER A 39 -16.51 -18.64 -11.01
C SER A 39 -17.02 -19.44 -12.21
N GLY A 40 -16.14 -19.77 -13.15
CA GLY A 40 -16.20 -21.06 -13.82
C GLY A 40 -15.48 -22.08 -12.93
N ASP A 41 -16.13 -23.22 -12.65
CA ASP A 41 -15.66 -24.32 -11.80
C ASP A 41 -14.32 -24.93 -12.26
N LEU A 42 -13.22 -24.19 -12.04
CA LEU A 42 -11.86 -24.71 -12.02
C LEU A 42 -11.43 -24.73 -10.55
N PRO A 43 -10.90 -25.85 -10.03
CA PRO A 43 -10.40 -25.92 -8.65
C PRO A 43 -9.05 -25.19 -8.54
N VAL A 44 -9.05 -23.87 -8.75
CA VAL A 44 -7.88 -23.02 -8.59
C VAL A 44 -8.03 -22.27 -7.28
N THR A 45 -7.18 -22.60 -6.32
CA THR A 45 -7.10 -21.92 -5.02
C THR A 45 -6.34 -20.61 -5.20
N VAL A 46 -7.04 -19.49 -5.29
CA VAL A 46 -6.42 -18.16 -5.39
C VAL A 46 -6.10 -17.64 -3.99
N VAL A 47 -4.83 -17.32 -3.71
CA VAL A 47 -4.42 -16.69 -2.46
C VAL A 47 -4.87 -15.23 -2.44
N LYS A 48 -5.62 -14.82 -1.42
CA LYS A 48 -6.04 -13.42 -1.24
C LYS A 48 -4.83 -12.53 -0.94
N PRO A 49 -4.63 -11.40 -1.64
CA PRO A 49 -3.50 -10.50 -1.39
C PRO A 49 -3.51 -9.89 0.01
N VAL A 50 -2.36 -9.92 0.69
CA VAL A 50 -2.10 -9.10 1.86
C VAL A 50 -1.96 -7.64 1.45
N LYS A 51 -2.44 -6.73 2.29
CA LYS A 51 -2.23 -5.30 2.12
C LYS A 51 -1.00 -4.90 2.93
N LYS A 52 0.13 -4.75 2.25
CA LYS A 52 1.40 -4.27 2.81
C LYS A 52 1.91 -3.12 1.97
N ASP A 53 2.30 -2.03 2.62
CA ASP A 53 2.83 -0.85 1.93
C ASP A 53 4.31 -0.62 2.25
N PHE A 54 4.89 0.40 1.62
CA PHE A 54 6.29 0.72 1.82
C PHE A 54 6.62 1.21 3.24
N ALA A 55 5.67 1.82 3.96
CA ALA A 55 5.89 2.24 5.34
C ALA A 55 6.04 1.01 6.25
N GLU A 56 5.19 0.00 6.04
CA GLU A 56 5.28 -1.28 6.74
C GLU A 56 6.54 -2.07 6.37
N ILE A 57 6.97 -2.06 5.10
CA ILE A 57 8.26 -2.64 4.68
C ILE A 57 9.41 -1.97 5.43
N LYS A 58 9.41 -0.63 5.51
CA LYS A 58 10.42 0.11 6.26
C LYS A 58 10.41 -0.17 7.75
N GLN A 59 9.23 -0.33 8.35
CA GLN A 59 9.12 -0.71 9.76
C GLN A 59 9.72 -2.10 10.04
N ASN A 60 9.56 -3.04 9.11
CA ASN A 60 10.14 -4.38 9.21
C ASN A 60 11.66 -4.40 8.92
N GLY A 61 12.19 -3.39 8.23
CA GLY A 61 13.62 -3.25 7.94
C GLY A 61 14.15 -4.17 6.84
N VAL A 62 13.28 -4.90 6.14
CA VAL A 62 13.66 -5.90 5.12
C VAL A 62 12.74 -5.77 3.91
N LEU A 63 13.33 -5.75 2.71
CA LEU A 63 12.65 -5.88 1.43
C LEU A 63 12.96 -7.26 0.84
N ARG A 64 11.92 -8.02 0.51
CA ARG A 64 12.03 -9.41 0.03
C ARG A 64 11.77 -9.49 -1.47
N MET A 65 12.84 -9.66 -2.23
CA MET A 65 12.82 -9.80 -3.68
C MET A 65 12.43 -11.22 -4.08
N ILE A 66 11.23 -11.40 -4.63
CA ILE A 66 10.85 -12.66 -5.30
C ILE A 66 11.53 -12.70 -6.67
N THR A 67 12.31 -13.74 -6.93
CA THR A 67 13.10 -13.85 -8.16
C THR A 67 13.37 -15.31 -8.56
N SER A 68 13.99 -15.51 -9.73
CA SER A 68 14.46 -16.79 -10.24
C SER A 68 15.96 -16.76 -10.47
N TYR A 69 16.58 -17.93 -10.45
CA TYR A 69 18.02 -18.06 -10.69
C TYR A 69 18.35 -17.88 -12.17
N SER A 70 18.86 -16.71 -12.55
CA SER A 70 19.21 -16.39 -13.94
C SER A 70 20.28 -15.29 -14.01
N SER A 71 20.98 -15.19 -15.14
CA SER A 71 22.00 -14.15 -15.34
C SER A 71 21.42 -12.72 -15.38
N GLY A 72 20.14 -12.57 -15.73
CA GLY A 72 19.45 -11.28 -15.77
C GLY A 72 18.91 -10.83 -14.41
N SER A 73 18.51 -11.77 -13.54
CA SER A 73 17.82 -11.42 -12.30
C SER A 73 18.74 -11.54 -11.08
N TYR A 74 19.02 -12.78 -10.62
CA TYR A 74 19.92 -13.10 -9.52
C TYR A 74 20.65 -14.42 -9.78
N PHE A 75 21.96 -14.44 -9.51
CA PHE A 75 22.76 -15.67 -9.52
C PHE A 75 23.99 -15.54 -8.62
N LEU A 76 24.61 -16.69 -8.31
CA LEU A 76 25.86 -16.74 -7.57
C LEU A 76 27.04 -16.96 -8.53
N TYR A 77 27.97 -16.01 -8.56
CA TYR A 77 29.23 -16.12 -9.28
C TYR A 77 30.40 -16.20 -8.29
N LYS A 78 31.06 -17.37 -8.22
CA LYS A 78 32.20 -17.60 -7.31
C LYS A 78 31.89 -17.25 -5.85
N GLY A 79 30.68 -17.57 -5.39
CA GLY A 79 30.21 -17.26 -4.03
C GLY A 79 29.77 -15.81 -3.82
N VAL A 80 29.82 -14.97 -4.86
CA VAL A 80 29.33 -13.59 -4.82
C VAL A 80 27.94 -13.51 -5.46
N GLN A 81 27.02 -12.82 -4.78
CA GLN A 81 25.69 -12.51 -5.30
C GLN A 81 25.79 -11.42 -6.38
N VAL A 82 25.23 -11.69 -7.55
CA VAL A 82 25.25 -10.83 -8.73
C VAL A 82 23.92 -10.93 -9.50
N GLY A 83 23.67 -9.99 -10.41
CA GLY A 83 22.47 -9.96 -11.26
C GLY A 83 21.96 -8.53 -11.43
N PHE A 84 21.35 -8.21 -12.56
CA PHE A 84 20.92 -6.83 -12.83
C PHE A 84 19.81 -6.39 -11.87
N GLU A 85 18.77 -7.22 -11.72
CA GLU A 85 17.65 -6.90 -10.81
C GLU A 85 18.09 -6.92 -9.33
N TYR A 86 18.98 -7.85 -8.96
CA TYR A 86 19.57 -7.89 -7.63
C TYR A 86 20.35 -6.62 -7.30
N GLU A 87 21.26 -6.17 -8.17
CA GLU A 87 22.04 -4.95 -7.91
C GLU A 87 21.16 -3.69 -7.91
N LEU A 88 20.10 -3.66 -8.73
CA LEU A 88 19.10 -2.58 -8.71
C LEU A 88 18.42 -2.50 -7.33
N LEU A 89 17.88 -3.61 -6.82
CA LEU A 89 17.19 -3.63 -5.54
C LEU A 89 18.14 -3.47 -4.35
N LYS A 90 19.39 -3.90 -4.49
CA LYS A 90 20.43 -3.68 -3.47
C LYS A 90 20.76 -2.20 -3.33
N GLU A 91 20.86 -1.45 -4.42
CA GLU A 91 21.05 0.00 -4.33
C GLU A 91 19.79 0.70 -3.82
N PHE A 92 18.59 0.25 -4.21
CA PHE A 92 17.34 0.77 -3.67
C PHE A 92 17.23 0.57 -2.15
N THR A 93 17.50 -0.64 -1.66
CA THR A 93 17.43 -0.97 -0.22
C THR A 93 18.47 -0.21 0.59
N LYS A 94 19.69 -0.06 0.06
CA LYS A 94 20.74 0.77 0.66
C LYS A 94 20.33 2.24 0.82
N GLN A 95 19.67 2.82 -0.18
CA GLN A 95 19.18 4.21 -0.10
C GLN A 95 18.04 4.39 0.91
N ASN A 96 17.34 3.32 1.25
CA ASN A 96 16.19 3.34 2.14
C ASN A 96 16.45 2.72 3.52
N ASP A 97 17.71 2.40 3.84
CA ASP A 97 18.13 1.75 5.10
C ASP A 97 17.40 0.41 5.36
N LEU A 98 17.33 -0.43 4.32
CA LEU A 98 16.71 -1.75 4.38
C LEU A 98 17.74 -2.85 4.10
N ALA A 99 17.51 -4.03 4.69
CA ALA A 99 18.14 -5.26 4.21
C ALA A 99 17.42 -5.77 2.96
N LEU A 100 18.18 -6.40 2.06
CA LEU A 100 17.63 -7.11 0.91
C LEU A 100 17.66 -8.63 1.19
N GLU A 101 16.48 -9.25 1.14
CA GLU A 101 16.34 -10.70 1.19
C GLU A 101 15.94 -11.22 -0.20
N VAL A 102 16.61 -12.27 -0.66
CA VAL A 102 16.33 -12.89 -1.96
C VAL A 102 15.49 -14.15 -1.75
N VAL A 103 14.30 -14.17 -2.33
CA VAL A 103 13.35 -15.29 -2.30
C VAL A 103 13.32 -15.95 -3.67
N ILE A 104 13.95 -17.12 -3.79
CA ILE A 104 13.96 -17.90 -5.04
C ILE A 104 12.66 -18.71 -5.14
N THR A 105 11.88 -18.45 -6.18
CA THR A 105 10.64 -19.19 -6.45
C THR A 105 10.94 -20.66 -6.75
N GLY A 106 10.31 -21.57 -6.02
CA GLY A 106 10.38 -23.01 -6.28
C GLY A 106 9.65 -23.42 -7.58
N PRO A 107 9.91 -24.64 -8.12
CA PRO A 107 9.33 -25.09 -9.40
C PRO A 107 7.79 -25.10 -9.44
N GLU A 108 7.16 -25.38 -8.30
CA GLU A 108 5.69 -25.45 -8.16
C GLU A 108 5.14 -24.23 -7.39
N GLU A 109 5.98 -23.26 -7.04
CA GLU A 109 5.54 -22.04 -6.36
C GLU A 109 5.15 -20.96 -7.38
N SER A 110 4.02 -20.31 -7.14
CA SER A 110 3.62 -19.13 -7.90
C SER A 110 4.24 -17.89 -7.27
N PRO A 111 4.97 -17.03 -8.02
CA PRO A 111 5.46 -15.76 -7.50
C PRO A 111 4.32 -14.85 -7.05
N TYR A 112 3.13 -14.99 -7.65
CA TYR A 112 1.94 -14.26 -7.25
C TYR A 112 1.39 -14.74 -5.90
N ASP A 113 1.44 -16.04 -5.62
CA ASP A 113 1.01 -16.56 -4.32
C ASP A 113 2.01 -16.17 -3.22
N LEU A 114 3.31 -16.14 -3.53
CA LEU A 114 4.34 -15.61 -2.64
C LEU A 114 4.08 -14.13 -2.32
N LEU A 115 3.78 -13.31 -3.34
CA LEU A 115 3.46 -11.91 -3.15
C LEU A 115 2.16 -11.74 -2.34
N ASN A 116 1.09 -12.44 -2.74
CA ASN A 116 -0.22 -12.34 -2.11
C ASN A 116 -0.22 -12.84 -0.66
N SER A 117 0.59 -13.84 -0.33
CA SER A 117 0.76 -14.32 1.05
C SER A 117 1.70 -13.44 1.88
N GLY A 118 2.32 -12.42 1.28
CA GLY A 118 3.26 -11.54 1.93
C GLY A 118 4.61 -12.20 2.21
N ARG A 119 4.99 -13.23 1.44
CA ARG A 119 6.35 -13.82 1.43
C ARG A 119 7.33 -13.05 0.55
N GLY A 120 6.85 -12.09 -0.25
CA GLY A 120 7.67 -11.08 -0.94
C GLY A 120 7.08 -9.68 -0.79
N ASP A 121 7.77 -8.71 -1.39
CA ASP A 121 7.42 -7.29 -1.39
C ASP A 121 7.49 -6.68 -2.80
#